data_AF-A0A395JPE1-F1
#
_entry.id   AF-A0A395JPE1-F1
#
_cell.length_a   1.000
_cell.length_b   1.000
_cell.length_c   1.000
_cell.angle_alpha   90.00
_cell.angle_beta   90.00
_cell.angle_gamma   90.00
#
_symmetry.space_group_name_H-M   'P 1'
#
loop_
_entity.id
_entity.type
_entity.pdbx_description
1 polymer ?
#
loop_
_entity_poly.entity_id
_entity_poly.type
_entity_poly.pdbx_seq_one_letter_code
_entity_poly.pdbx_strand_id
1 'polypeptide(L)'
;MSRTVFCQKLQIEAPGLAFQTWPGELGKRVFENISAQAWEQWVAHQTMLINEYRLNPMDPKAKEMIVSEMEKFLFGGGSEKPADYVPPPNPNDPISEEF
;
A
#
# COMPACT_ATOMS: atom_id res chain seq x y z
N MET A 1 -23.93 -5.29 0.20
CA MET A 1 -23.70 -5.02 1.64
C MET A 1 -22.29 -4.49 1.80
N SER A 2 -22.13 -3.33 2.44
CA SER A 2 -20.84 -2.70 2.70
C SER A 2 -20.09 -3.53 3.75
N ARG A 3 -18.96 -4.11 3.36
CA ARG A 3 -18.06 -4.82 4.28
C ARG A 3 -17.49 -3.81 5.27
N THR A 4 -17.57 -4.08 6.57
CA THR A 4 -16.91 -3.29 7.61
C THR A 4 -15.53 -3.88 7.92
N VAL A 5 -14.55 -3.02 8.14
CA VAL A 5 -13.18 -3.41 8.52
C VAL A 5 -12.70 -2.52 9.65
N PHE A 6 -11.87 -3.08 10.52
CA PHE A 6 -11.16 -2.29 11.51
C PHE A 6 -10.00 -1.56 10.84
N CYS A 7 -10.10 -0.24 10.72
CA CYS A 7 -9.09 0.56 10.07
C CYS A 7 -7.88 0.75 10.99
N GLN A 8 -6.75 0.14 10.67
CA GLN A 8 -5.51 0.30 11.45
C GLN A 8 -5.02 1.75 11.52
N LYS A 9 -5.27 2.54 10.47
CA LYS A 9 -4.84 3.95 10.41
C LYS A 9 -5.68 4.87 11.30
N LEU A 10 -7.01 4.65 11.33
CA LEU A 10 -7.96 5.48 12.06
C LEU A 10 -8.37 4.89 13.42
N GLN A 11 -8.00 3.64 13.69
CA GLN A 11 -8.35 2.86 14.89
C GLN A 11 -9.86 2.81 15.16
N ILE A 12 -10.66 2.71 14.09
CA ILE A 12 -12.13 2.63 14.15
C ILE A 12 -12.66 1.59 13.16
N GLU A 13 -13.85 1.07 13.44
CA GLU A 13 -14.60 0.27 12.47
C GLU A 13 -15.26 1.18 11.44
N ALA A 14 -14.93 0.97 10.18
CA ALA A 14 -15.41 1.78 9.07
C ALA A 14 -15.69 0.90 7.84
N PRO A 15 -16.48 1.37 6.86
CA PRO A 15 -16.67 0.64 5.63
C PRO A 15 -15.32 0.40 4.93
N GLY A 16 -15.03 -0.86 4.64
CA GLY A 16 -13.86 -1.30 3.90
C GLY A 16 -13.97 -1.02 2.41
N LEU A 17 -12.87 -1.26 1.71
CA LEU A 17 -12.86 -1.22 0.25
C LEU A 17 -13.86 -2.23 -0.35
N ALA A 18 -14.48 -1.84 -1.47
CA ALA A 18 -15.42 -2.70 -2.19
C ALA A 18 -14.72 -3.83 -2.96
N PHE A 19 -13.49 -3.60 -3.41
CA PHE A 19 -12.66 -4.58 -4.11
C PHE A 19 -11.17 -4.31 -3.83
N GLN A 20 -10.34 -5.31 -4.09
CA GLN A 20 -8.89 -5.18 -4.00
C GLN A 20 -8.37 -4.29 -5.14
N THR A 21 -7.87 -3.10 -4.79
CA THR A 21 -7.36 -2.11 -5.75
C THR A 21 -5.94 -2.38 -6.22
N TRP A 22 -5.18 -3.18 -5.47
CA TRP A 22 -3.78 -3.49 -5.77
C TRP A 22 -3.56 -5.00 -5.87
N PRO A 23 -2.89 -5.52 -6.91
CA PRO A 23 -2.56 -6.94 -6.98
C PRO A 23 -1.51 -7.33 -5.92
N GLY A 24 -1.52 -8.59 -5.51
CA GLY A 24 -0.55 -9.17 -4.56
C GLY A 24 -0.99 -9.12 -3.10
N GLU A 25 -0.11 -9.54 -2.19
CA GLU A 25 -0.39 -9.65 -0.75
C GLU A 25 -0.63 -8.29 -0.08
N LEU A 26 0.09 -7.27 -0.54
CA LEU A 26 -0.05 -5.89 -0.09
C LEU A 26 -1.48 -5.38 -0.26
N GLY A 27 -2.07 -5.56 -1.45
CA GLY A 27 -3.44 -5.14 -1.71
C GLY A 27 -4.47 -5.93 -0.91
N LYS A 28 -4.20 -7.21 -0.62
CA LYS A 28 -5.02 -8.02 0.27
C LYS A 28 -4.96 -7.47 1.70
N ARG A 29 -3.76 -7.17 2.21
CA ARG A 29 -3.56 -6.57 3.54
C ARG A 29 -4.27 -5.21 3.67
N VAL A 30 -4.16 -4.36 2.67
CA VAL A 30 -4.90 -3.08 2.61
C VAL A 30 -6.40 -3.33 2.62
N PHE A 31 -6.89 -4.22 1.75
CA PHE A 31 -8.30 -4.58 1.70
C PHE A 31 -8.82 -5.10 3.04
N GLU A 32 -8.01 -5.84 3.81
CA GLU A 32 -8.35 -6.40 5.12
C GLU A 32 -8.28 -5.41 6.30
N ASN A 33 -7.34 -4.46 6.27
CA ASN A 33 -7.01 -3.63 7.44
C ASN A 33 -7.29 -2.13 7.25
N ILE A 34 -7.70 -1.69 6.06
CA ILE A 34 -7.84 -0.28 5.71
C ILE A 34 -9.27 -0.01 5.23
N SER A 35 -9.89 1.04 5.79
CA SER A 35 -11.21 1.48 5.39
C SER A 35 -11.16 2.30 4.10
N ALA A 36 -12.29 2.41 3.42
CA ALA A 36 -12.44 3.26 2.23
C ALA A 36 -12.01 4.71 2.51
N GLN A 37 -12.34 5.25 3.69
CA GLN A 37 -11.94 6.60 4.10
C GLN A 37 -10.42 6.78 4.21
N ALA A 38 -9.71 5.83 4.82
CA ALA A 38 -8.26 5.90 4.91
C ALA A 38 -7.59 5.68 3.54
N TRP A 39 -8.21 4.86 2.68
CA TRP A 39 -7.76 4.68 1.31
C TRP A 39 -7.89 5.96 0.47
N GLU A 40 -8.98 6.71 0.59
CA GLU A 40 -9.12 8.00 -0.10
C GLU A 40 -8.03 9.01 0.31
N GLN A 41 -7.68 9.05 1.61
CA GLN A 41 -6.56 9.86 2.09
C GLN A 41 -5.24 9.44 1.45
N TRP A 42 -5.01 8.13 1.30
CA TRP A 42 -3.85 7.61 0.60
C TRP A 42 -3.85 8.00 -0.89
N VAL A 43 -4.97 7.91 -1.60
CA VAL A 43 -5.06 8.31 -3.02
C VAL A 43 -4.73 9.80 -3.20
N ALA A 44 -5.21 10.65 -2.30
CA ALA A 44 -4.86 12.07 -2.31
C ALA A 44 -3.35 12.28 -2.07
N HIS A 45 -2.76 11.55 -1.12
CA HIS A 45 -1.33 11.60 -0.84
C HIS A 45 -0.49 11.09 -2.02
N GLN A 46 -0.87 9.97 -2.63
CA GLN A 46 -0.25 9.42 -3.84
C GLN A 46 -0.28 10.46 -4.97
N THR A 47 -1.42 11.12 -5.18
CA THR A 47 -1.54 12.18 -6.21
C THR A 47 -0.58 13.34 -5.93
N MET A 48 -0.42 13.73 -4.66
CA MET A 48 0.56 14.74 -4.26
C MET A 48 1.99 14.29 -4.56
N LEU A 49 2.36 13.06 -4.19
CA LEU A 49 3.68 12.48 -4.48
C LEU A 49 3.98 12.44 -5.98
N ILE A 50 3.00 12.02 -6.81
CA ILE A 50 3.15 11.98 -8.26
C ILE A 50 3.42 13.38 -8.83
N ASN A 51 2.71 14.40 -8.35
CA ASN A 51 2.87 15.76 -8.84
C ASN A 51 4.17 16.42 -8.36
N GLU A 52 4.51 16.28 -7.08
CA GLU A 52 5.73 16.86 -6.45
C GLU A 52 7.00 16.22 -7.02
N TYR A 53 7.08 14.90 -6.98
CA TYR A 53 8.26 14.16 -7.45
C TYR A 53 8.23 13.90 -8.96
N ARG A 54 7.21 14.41 -9.68
CA ARG A 54 7.00 14.17 -11.12
C ARG A 54 7.10 12.69 -11.47
N LEU A 55 6.56 11.82 -10.61
CA LEU A 55 6.70 10.37 -10.77
C LEU A 55 5.93 9.90 -12.00
N ASN A 56 6.57 9.05 -12.80
CA ASN A 56 5.88 8.36 -13.87
C ASN A 56 5.33 7.03 -13.31
N PRO A 57 4.01 6.80 -13.25
CA PRO A 57 3.44 5.55 -12.76
C PRO A 57 3.79 4.33 -13.62
N MET A 58 4.33 4.54 -14.82
CA MET A 58 4.87 3.48 -15.67
C MET A 58 6.30 3.07 -15.29
N ASP A 59 7.00 3.89 -14.52
CA ASP A 59 8.38 3.61 -14.10
C ASP A 59 8.38 2.67 -12.88
N PRO A 60 9.12 1.54 -12.93
CA PRO A 60 9.14 0.57 -11.84
C PRO A 60 9.68 1.17 -10.53
N LYS A 61 10.67 2.07 -10.60
CA LYS A 61 11.27 2.71 -9.42
C LYS A 61 10.27 3.66 -8.75
N ALA A 62 9.49 4.39 -9.55
CA ALA A 62 8.40 5.21 -9.04
C ALA A 62 7.33 4.37 -8.34
N LYS A 63 6.98 3.21 -8.92
CA LYS A 63 6.02 2.28 -8.32
C LYS A 63 6.50 1.73 -6.98
N GLU A 64 7.78 1.34 -6.88
CA GLU A 64 8.37 0.89 -5.61
C GLU A 64 8.35 1.98 -4.54
N MET A 65 8.68 3.22 -4.90
CA MET A 65 8.59 4.36 -3.97
C MET A 65 7.16 4.57 -3.49
N ILE A 66 6.17 4.55 -4.40
CA ILE A 66 4.76 4.70 -4.05
C ILE A 66 4.30 3.57 -3.12
N VAL A 67 4.71 2.33 -3.38
CA VAL A 67 4.37 1.17 -2.52
C VAL A 67 4.99 1.35 -1.13
N SER A 68 6.27 1.72 -1.05
CA SER A 68 6.95 1.96 0.23
C SER A 68 6.29 3.08 1.03
N GLU A 69 5.94 4.19 0.38
CA GLU A 69 5.23 5.28 1.02
C GLU A 69 3.80 4.88 1.40
N MET A 70 3.13 4.02 0.65
CA MET A 70 1.81 3.49 1.01
C MET A 70 1.87 2.70 2.30
N GLU A 71 2.84 1.79 2.41
CA GLU A 71 3.02 0.98 3.61
C GLU A 71 3.30 1.87 4.82
N LYS A 72 4.17 2.87 4.67
CA LYS A 72 4.45 3.84 5.74
C LYS A 72 3.24 4.73 6.06
N PHE A 73 2.47 5.17 5.07
CA PHE A 73 1.35 6.07 5.31
C PHE A 73 0.18 5.35 6.00
N LEU A 74 -0.16 4.17 5.50
CA LEU A 74 -1.28 3.36 5.99
C LEU A 74 -0.93 2.61 7.29
N PHE A 75 0.31 2.10 7.42
CA PHE A 75 0.72 1.26 8.56
C PHE A 75 1.83 1.88 9.42
N GLY A 76 2.57 2.88 8.95
CA GLY A 76 3.74 3.46 9.65
C GLY A 76 3.43 4.40 10.81
N GLY A 77 2.15 4.76 11.06
CA GLY A 77 1.76 5.55 12.23
C GLY A 77 1.64 4.77 13.54
N GLY A 78 1.84 3.44 13.52
CA GLY A 78 1.67 2.58 14.70
C GLY A 78 2.04 1.11 14.49
N SER A 79 2.79 0.77 13.44
CA SER A 79 3.35 -0.59 13.32
C SER A 79 4.68 -0.66 14.05
N GLU A 80 4.60 -0.93 15.35
CA GLU A 80 5.54 -1.89 15.94
C GLU A 80 5.44 -3.14 15.05
N LYS A 81 6.41 -3.30 14.13
CA LYS A 81 6.49 -4.47 13.27
C LYS A 81 6.55 -5.68 14.20
N PRO A 82 5.65 -6.68 14.13
CA PRO A 82 6.02 -7.98 14.69
C PRO A 82 7.31 -8.40 13.99
N ALA A 83 8.31 -8.79 14.78
CA ALA A 83 9.71 -9.01 14.37
C ALA A 83 9.92 -10.11 13.30
N ASP A 84 8.86 -10.61 12.68
CA ASP A 84 8.82 -11.82 11.84
C ASP A 84 8.26 -11.57 10.42
N TYR A 85 8.03 -10.32 9.99
CA TYR A 85 7.62 -10.08 8.60
C TYR A 85 8.84 -10.03 7.66
N VAL A 86 9.19 -11.21 7.13
CA VAL A 86 10.11 -11.37 5.99
C VAL A 86 9.28 -11.27 4.70
N PRO A 87 9.35 -10.17 3.92
CA PRO A 87 8.70 -10.14 2.63
C PRO A 87 9.34 -11.20 1.71
N PRO A 88 8.56 -12.02 0.98
CA PRO A 88 9.12 -12.94 0.00
C PRO A 88 9.80 -12.14 -1.13
N PRO A 89 10.93 -12.62 -1.67
CA PRO A 89 11.60 -11.96 -2.79
C PRO A 89 10.64 -11.86 -3.98
N ASN A 90 10.43 -10.64 -4.46
CA ASN A 90 9.59 -10.37 -5.62
C ASN A 90 10.32 -10.86 -6.89
N PRO A 91 9.75 -11.77 -7.70
CA PRO A 91 10.41 -12.35 -8.87
C PRO A 91 10.52 -11.42 -10.09
N ASN A 92 10.37 -10.09 -9.93
CA ASN A 92 10.53 -9.11 -11.01
C ASN A 92 11.62 -8.07 -10.71
N ASP A 93 12.59 -8.42 -9.87
CA ASP A 93 13.85 -7.71 -9.74
C ASP A 93 14.70 -7.99 -11.00
N PRO A 94 15.22 -6.97 -11.71
CA PRO A 94 16.00 -7.16 -12.94
C PRO A 94 17.40 -7.70 -12.62
N ILE A 95 17.50 -8.99 -12.30
CA ILE A 95 18.74 -9.76 -12.40
C ILE A 95 18.72 -10.47 -13.75
N SER A 96 19.04 -9.71 -14.79
CA SER A 96 19.51 -10.26 -16.05
C SER A 96 20.88 -9.66 -16.33
N GLU A 97 21.89 -10.20 -15.65
CA GLU A 97 23.25 -10.25 -16.18
C GLU A 97 23.82 -11.64 -15.90
N GLU A 98 24.32 -12.27 -16.96
CA GLU A 98 25.17 -13.48 -17.02
C GLU A 98 24.51 -14.86 -16.89
N PHE A 99 23.97 -15.35 -18.01
CA PHE A 99 24.44 -16.57 -18.70
C PHE A 99 24.19 -16.44 -20.21
#